data_AF-A0A920DTK4-F1
#
_entry.id   AF-A0A920DTK4-F1
#
_cell.length_a   1.000
_cell.length_b   1.000
_cell.length_c   1.000
_cell.angle_alpha   90.00
_cell.angle_beta   90.00
_cell.angle_gamma   90.00
#
_symmetry.space_group_name_H-M   'P 1'
#
loop_
_entity.id
_entity.type
_entity.pdbx_description
1 polymer ?
#
loop_
_entity_poly.entity_id
_entity_poly.type
_entity_poly.pdbx_seq_one_letter_code
_entity_poly.pdbx_strand_id
1 'polypeptide(L)'
;MSIAQEKLEQIRAQVQLHLDGRQSTELTAARKAELESTIRGHLKAHNAVIVAHYYTAPEIQALAEATGGCVSDSLRWRVLAEIIRRRP
;
A
#
# COMPACT_ATOMS: atom_id res chain seq x y z
N MET A 1 -2.94 -19.68 39.57
CA MET A 1 -2.85 -19.60 38.09
C MET A 1 -1.39 -19.36 37.73
N SER A 2 -0.90 -19.94 36.64
CA SER A 2 0.55 -19.95 36.34
C SER A 2 1.06 -18.56 35.97
N ILE A 3 2.24 -18.18 36.46
CA ILE A 3 2.94 -16.92 36.09
C ILE A 3 3.06 -16.77 34.56
N ALA A 4 3.11 -17.88 33.83
CA ALA A 4 3.13 -17.88 32.37
C ALA A 4 1.81 -17.39 31.73
N GLN A 5 0.67 -17.68 32.36
CA GLN A 5 -0.65 -17.24 31.86
C GLN A 5 -0.83 -15.74 32.03
N GLU A 6 -0.44 -15.20 33.19
CA GLU A 6 -0.52 -13.77 33.49
C GLU A 6 0.38 -12.94 32.57
N LYS A 7 1.61 -13.40 32.30
CA LYS A 7 2.49 -12.75 31.33
C LYS A 7 1.96 -12.79 29.91
N LEU A 8 1.33 -13.89 29.50
CA LEU A 8 0.74 -14.00 28.16
C LEU A 8 -0.43 -13.03 27.98
N GLU A 9 -1.26 -12.87 29.01
CA GLU A 9 -2.37 -11.90 29.00
C GLU A 9 -1.87 -10.46 28.94
N GLN A 10 -0.82 -10.12 29.69
CA GLN A 10 -0.18 -8.80 29.63
C GLN A 10 0.39 -8.48 28.23
N ILE A 11 1.08 -9.44 27.61
CA ILE A 11 1.64 -9.28 26.25
C ILE A 11 0.51 -9.06 25.24
N ARG A 12 -0.57 -9.83 25.33
CA ARG A 12 -1.74 -9.67 24.45
C ARG A 12 -2.38 -8.30 24.62
N ALA A 13 -2.60 -7.84 25.84
CA ALA A 13 -3.19 -6.54 26.12
C ALA A 13 -2.33 -5.39 25.56
N GLN A 14 -1.01 -5.48 25.71
CA GLN A 14 -0.08 -4.47 25.19
C GLN A 14 -0.07 -4.43 23.65
N VAL A 15 -0.11 -5.59 22.99
CA VAL A 15 -0.19 -5.68 21.53
C VAL A 15 -1.51 -5.11 21.03
N GLN A 16 -2.62 -5.44 21.67
CA GLN A 16 -3.95 -4.93 21.31
C GLN A 16 -3.99 -3.40 21.38
N LEU A 17 -3.51 -2.82 22.49
CA LEU A 17 -3.49 -1.38 22.70
C LEU A 17 -2.60 -0.65 21.67
N HIS A 18 -1.49 -1.27 21.27
CA HIS A 18 -0.61 -0.74 20.23
C HIS A 18 -1.19 -0.84 18.81
N LEU A 19 -2.05 -1.82 18.55
CA LEU A 19 -2.76 -1.97 17.27
C LEU A 19 -3.94 -0.99 17.18
N ASP A 20 -4.71 -0.83 18.26
CA ASP A 20 -5.86 0.08 18.34
C ASP A 20 -5.45 1.56 18.23
N GLY A 21 -4.24 1.90 18.71
CA GLY A 21 -3.67 3.25 18.60
C GLY A 21 -3.15 3.63 17.21
N ARG A 22 -3.13 2.70 16.23
CA ARG A 22 -2.81 3.06 14.84
C ARG A 22 -4.00 3.83 14.26
N GLN A 23 -3.91 5.15 14.31
CA GLN A 23 -4.77 6.02 13.51
C GLN A 23 -4.56 5.68 12.04
N SER A 24 -5.49 4.91 11.47
CA SER A 24 -5.79 4.96 10.06
C SER A 24 -6.32 6.36 9.80
N THR A 25 -5.47 7.27 9.30
CA THR A 25 -5.96 8.57 8.81
C THR A 25 -6.87 8.27 7.63
N GLU A 26 -8.17 8.15 7.89
CA GLU A 26 -9.18 7.92 6.85
C GLU A 26 -9.18 9.12 5.92
N LEU A 27 -8.62 8.93 4.72
CA LEU A 27 -8.68 9.93 3.67
C LEU A 27 -10.13 10.06 3.21
N THR A 28 -10.67 11.27 3.24
CA THR A 28 -12.00 11.54 2.69
C THR A 28 -12.03 11.18 1.21
N ALA A 29 -13.17 10.68 0.72
CA ALA A 29 -13.33 10.26 -0.67
C ALA A 29 -12.97 11.38 -1.68
N ALA A 30 -13.29 12.63 -1.34
CA ALA A 30 -12.92 13.80 -2.14
C ALA A 30 -11.40 14.01 -2.22
N ARG A 31 -10.69 13.89 -1.08
CA ARG A 31 -9.23 14.04 -1.05
C ARG A 31 -8.53 12.90 -1.80
N LYS A 32 -9.08 11.68 -1.71
CA LYS A 32 -8.60 10.53 -2.47
C LYS A 32 -8.71 10.80 -3.98
N ALA A 33 -9.87 11.24 -4.48
CA ALA A 33 -10.07 11.52 -5.90
C ALA A 33 -9.14 12.64 -6.43
N GLU A 34 -8.91 13.69 -5.63
CA GLU A 34 -7.98 14.76 -5.97
C GLU A 34 -6.54 14.27 -6.10
N LEU A 35 -6.10 13.44 -5.15
CA LEU A 35 -4.77 12.82 -5.17
C LEU A 35 -4.62 11.87 -6.37
N GLU A 36 -5.62 11.04 -6.64
CA GLU A 36 -5.60 10.14 -7.81
C GLU A 36 -5.50 10.92 -9.13
N SER A 37 -6.23 12.03 -9.26
CA SER A 37 -6.17 12.90 -10.44
C SER A 37 -4.79 13.54 -10.61
N THR A 38 -4.23 14.06 -9.52
CA THR A 38 -2.90 14.68 -9.49
C THR A 38 -1.83 13.66 -9.89
N ILE A 39 -1.87 12.48 -9.27
CA ILE A 39 -0.94 11.38 -9.55
C ILE A 39 -1.04 10.97 -11.03
N ARG A 40 -2.25 10.80 -11.56
CA ARG A 40 -2.45 10.47 -12.99
C ARG A 40 -1.85 11.53 -13.92
N GLY A 41 -1.98 12.81 -13.58
CA GLY A 41 -1.36 13.92 -14.32
C GLY A 41 0.16 13.80 -14.36
N HIS A 42 0.79 13.56 -13.22
CA HIS A 42 2.24 13.36 -13.13
C HIS A 42 2.71 12.11 -13.89
N LEU A 43 1.99 10.99 -13.78
CA LEU A 43 2.35 9.76 -14.50
C LEU A 43 2.35 9.98 -16.01
N LYS A 44 1.35 10.69 -16.54
CA LYS A 44 1.31 11.03 -17.96
C LYS A 44 2.42 12.00 -18.36
N ALA A 45 2.70 13.01 -17.53
CA ALA A 45 3.75 13.99 -17.80
C ALA A 45 5.16 13.35 -17.83
N HIS A 46 5.39 12.31 -17.03
CA HIS A 46 6.68 11.63 -16.92
C HIS A 46 6.73 10.28 -17.65
N ASN A 47 5.70 9.93 -18.43
CA ASN A 47 5.57 8.61 -19.07
C ASN A 47 5.81 7.45 -18.08
N ALA A 48 5.35 7.62 -16.84
CA ALA A 48 5.58 6.72 -15.73
C ALA A 48 4.35 5.85 -15.46
N VAL A 49 4.57 4.69 -14.84
CA VAL A 49 3.51 3.76 -14.42
C VAL A 49 3.65 3.44 -12.94
N ILE A 50 2.52 3.21 -12.27
CA ILE A 50 2.51 2.76 -10.87
C ILE A 50 2.57 1.25 -10.81
N VAL A 51 3.34 0.74 -9.86
CA VAL A 51 3.41 -0.69 -9.59
C VAL A 51 3.18 -0.86 -8.08
N ALA A 52 2.12 -1.58 -7.72
CA ALA A 52 1.76 -1.80 -6.33
C ALA A 52 2.09 -3.23 -5.89
N HIS A 53 2.49 -3.41 -4.63
CA HIS A 53 2.69 -4.74 -4.05
C HIS A 53 1.38 -5.30 -3.49
N TYR A 54 1.26 -6.63 -3.39
CA TYR A 54 0.05 -7.27 -2.85
C TYR A 54 -0.28 -6.90 -1.40
N TYR A 55 0.71 -6.49 -0.60
CA TYR A 55 0.51 -6.06 0.78
C TYR A 55 0.28 -4.55 0.94
N THR A 56 0.10 -3.83 -0.16
CA THR A 56 -0.23 -2.39 -0.10
C THR A 56 -1.73 -2.20 0.08
N ALA A 57 -2.12 -1.03 0.59
CA ALA A 57 -3.52 -0.68 0.77
C ALA A 57 -4.34 -0.88 -0.52
N PRO A 58 -5.58 -1.38 -0.43
CA PRO A 58 -6.40 -1.69 -1.61
C PRO A 58 -6.66 -0.46 -2.48
N GLU A 59 -6.64 0.75 -1.91
CA GLU A 59 -6.73 1.99 -2.70
C GLU A 59 -5.55 2.16 -3.67
N ILE A 60 -4.35 1.79 -3.25
CA ILE A 60 -3.13 1.92 -4.06
C ILE A 60 -3.09 0.84 -5.14
N GLN A 61 -3.61 -0.35 -4.86
CA GLN A 61 -3.76 -1.41 -5.86
C GLN A 61 -4.73 -0.98 -6.96
N ALA A 62 -5.91 -0.45 -6.58
CA ALA A 62 -6.88 0.09 -7.52
C ALA A 62 -6.33 1.27 -8.34
N LEU A 63 -5.53 2.14 -7.71
CA LEU A 63 -4.86 3.24 -8.40
C LEU A 63 -3.84 2.74 -9.44
N ALA A 64 -3.06 1.71 -9.11
CA ALA A 64 -2.12 1.09 -10.03
C ALA A 64 -2.85 0.53 -11.25
N GLU A 65 -3.95 -0.19 -11.06
CA GLU A 65 -4.77 -0.71 -12.16
C GLU A 65 -5.41 0.40 -13.00
N ALA A 66 -6.00 1.41 -12.34
CA ALA A 66 -6.69 2.53 -13.01
C ALA A 66 -5.74 3.43 -13.82
N THR A 67 -4.45 3.43 -13.51
CA THR A 67 -3.41 4.20 -14.23
C THR A 67 -2.69 3.38 -15.30
N GLY A 68 -3.09 2.13 -15.56
CA GLY A 68 -2.44 1.24 -16.52
C GLY A 68 -1.13 0.62 -16.00
N GLY A 69 -0.94 0.69 -14.70
CA GLY A 69 0.10 0.02 -13.94
C GLY A 69 -0.23 -1.45 -13.64
N CYS A 70 0.50 -2.05 -12.70
CA CYS A 70 0.36 -3.48 -12.39
C CYS A 70 0.49 -3.74 -10.89
N VAL A 71 -0.37 -4.61 -10.35
CA VAL A 71 -0.16 -5.20 -9.02
C VAL A 71 0.74 -6.42 -9.18
N SER A 72 1.87 -6.43 -8.49
CA SER A 72 2.93 -7.40 -8.74
C SER A 72 3.61 -7.85 -7.46
N ASP A 73 4.02 -9.12 -7.43
CA ASP A 73 4.84 -9.70 -6.37
C ASP A 73 6.34 -9.44 -6.61
N SER A 74 7.15 -9.75 -5.62
CA SER A 74 8.60 -9.51 -5.58
C SER A 74 9.37 -10.06 -6.78
N LEU A 75 8.96 -11.22 -7.32
CA LEU A 75 9.67 -11.84 -8.44
C LEU A 75 9.37 -11.12 -9.76
N ARG A 76 8.12 -10.75 -9.95
CA ARG A 76 7.63 -10.07 -11.15
C ARG A 76 8.02 -8.59 -11.16
N TRP A 77 8.26 -7.95 -9.99
CA TRP A 77 8.84 -6.61 -9.89
C TRP A 77 10.17 -6.46 -10.64
N ARG A 78 11.07 -7.45 -10.47
CA ARG A 78 12.37 -7.46 -11.15
C ARG A 78 12.24 -7.48 -12.68
N VAL A 79 11.28 -8.25 -13.19
CA VAL A 79 11.01 -8.35 -14.63
C VAL A 79 10.34 -7.06 -15.13
N LEU A 80 9.42 -6.49 -14.35
CA LEU A 80 8.69 -5.28 -14.73
C LEU A 80 9.60 -4.05 -14.80
N ALA A 81 10.54 -3.90 -13.86
CA ALA A 81 11.51 -2.81 -13.86
C ALA A 81 12.41 -2.81 -15.11
N GLU A 82 12.80 -3.99 -15.58
CA GLU A 82 13.58 -4.15 -16.81
C GLU A 82 12.76 -3.78 -18.05
N ILE A 83 11.48 -4.16 -18.10
CA ILE A 83 10.56 -3.80 -19.19
C ILE A 83 10.29 -2.29 -19.24
N ILE A 84 10.11 -1.65 -18.08
CA ILE A 84 9.88 -0.20 -17.99
C ILE A 84 11.13 0.59 -18.42
N ARG A 85 12.34 0.16 -18.01
CA ARG A 85 13.59 0.80 -18.46
C ARG A 85 13.85 0.69 -19.97
N ARG A 86 13.24 -0.29 -20.64
CA ARG A 86 13.36 -0.50 -22.09
C ARG A 86 12.26 0.14 -22.91
N ARG A 87 11.29 0.82 -22.29
CA ARG A 87 10.32 1.63 -23.05
C ARG A 87 11.02 2.89 -23.58
N PRO A 88 10.85 3.21 -24.88
CA PRO A 88 11.48 4.35 -25.51
C PRO A 88 11.01 5.69 -24.95
#